data_AF-A0A966QN79-F1
#
_entry.id   AF-A0A966QN79-F1
#
_cell.length_a   1.000
_cell.length_b   1.000
_cell.length_c   1.000
_cell.angle_alpha   90.00
_cell.angle_beta   90.00
_cell.angle_gamma   90.00
#
_symmetry.space_group_name_H-M   'P 1'
#
loop_
_entity.id
_entity.type
_entity.pdbx_description
1 polymer ?
#
loop_
_entity_poly.entity_id
_entity_poly.type
_entity_poly.pdbx_seq_one_letter_code
_entity_poly.pdbx_strand_id
1 'polypeptide(L)'
;MQGLSGYGAEAAAGASMGQPMITSEGMPEAGAQAADGTAVASAAVLLPLYAPYWGGLDPALEKALLHLLQGRFEGVRRLDGGLSRTYLLQWTGARAPLDPTRCALTFPERPGIHYDFAVPAHRLLRWLASTQAGEGTGDLPDDFWHWLILGQETSS
;
A
#
# COMPACT_ATOMS: atom_id res chain seq x y z
N MET A 1 34.87 -45.02 -12.25
CA MET A 1 35.53 -45.62 -13.43
C MET A 1 34.69 -45.21 -14.63
N GLN A 2 35.14 -44.23 -15.42
CA GLN A 2 35.82 -44.37 -16.74
C GLN A 2 34.90 -44.99 -17.81
N GLY A 3 34.73 -44.49 -19.04
CA GLY A 3 35.35 -43.42 -19.85
C GLY A 3 34.35 -43.03 -20.98
N LEU A 4 34.35 -41.82 -21.56
CA LEU A 4 35.21 -41.21 -22.60
C LEU A 4 35.14 -41.83 -24.02
N SER A 5 35.06 -40.90 -25.00
CA SER A 5 35.17 -40.98 -26.47
C SER A 5 33.89 -41.33 -27.24
N GLY A 6 33.39 -40.57 -28.22
CA GLY A 6 33.94 -39.46 -29.00
C GLY A 6 34.09 -39.86 -30.48
N TYR A 7 33.29 -39.30 -31.38
CA TYR A 7 33.40 -39.24 -32.87
C TYR A 7 32.24 -38.33 -33.34
N GLY A 8 32.32 -37.31 -34.19
CA GLY A 8 33.35 -36.76 -35.07
C GLY A 8 32.70 -36.38 -36.42
N ALA A 9 32.65 -35.06 -36.74
CA ALA A 9 32.61 -34.39 -38.07
C ALA A 9 31.47 -34.77 -39.09
N GLU A 10 30.98 -33.96 -40.05
CA GLU A 10 31.32 -32.66 -40.64
C GLU A 10 30.20 -32.22 -41.64
N ALA A 11 30.08 -30.90 -41.91
CA ALA A 11 29.85 -30.24 -43.23
C ALA A 11 28.54 -30.52 -44.05
N ALA A 12 27.92 -29.64 -44.87
CA ALA A 12 28.10 -28.27 -45.35
C ALA A 12 26.76 -27.79 -45.98
N ALA A 13 26.40 -26.50 -45.84
CA ALA A 13 26.33 -25.46 -46.89
C ALA A 13 25.09 -25.42 -47.83
N GLY A 14 24.58 -24.18 -48.01
CA GLY A 14 23.61 -23.77 -49.06
C GLY A 14 22.50 -22.84 -48.53
N ALA A 15 22.79 -21.60 -48.13
CA ALA A 15 22.74 -20.39 -48.97
C ALA A 15 21.42 -20.17 -49.75
N SER A 16 20.63 -19.15 -49.35
CA SER A 16 20.14 -18.15 -50.31
C SER A 16 19.65 -16.86 -49.64
N MET A 17 20.12 -15.76 -50.21
CA MET A 17 19.87 -14.36 -49.90
C MET A 17 18.50 -13.89 -50.39
N GLY A 18 17.95 -12.91 -49.67
CA GLY A 18 16.92 -11.98 -50.14
C GLY A 18 16.79 -10.81 -49.16
N GLN A 19 17.54 -9.73 -49.38
CA GLN A 19 17.45 -8.45 -48.68
C GLN A 19 16.23 -7.59 -49.17
N PRO A 20 16.13 -6.29 -48.86
CA PRO A 20 15.55 -5.67 -47.67
C PRO A 20 14.42 -4.67 -48.05
N MET A 21 13.85 -3.93 -47.07
CA MET A 21 13.54 -2.47 -47.11
C MET A 21 12.37 -2.07 -46.18
N ILE A 22 12.77 -1.48 -45.05
CA ILE A 22 12.32 -0.23 -44.41
C ILE A 22 10.84 0.11 -44.09
N THR A 23 10.68 0.46 -42.80
CA THR A 23 9.93 1.57 -42.18
C THR A 23 8.40 1.53 -42.14
N SER A 24 7.88 1.39 -40.92
CA SER A 24 6.91 2.35 -40.36
C SER A 24 7.03 2.36 -38.84
N GLU A 25 7.38 3.55 -38.35
CA GLU A 25 7.42 3.95 -36.95
C GLU A 25 6.05 3.78 -36.27
N GLY A 26 6.09 3.41 -34.99
CA GLY A 26 4.91 3.27 -34.14
C GLY A 26 5.28 3.17 -32.66
N MET A 27 5.91 4.21 -32.13
CA MET A 27 5.83 4.60 -30.71
C MET A 27 4.96 5.87 -30.65
N PRO A 28 4.11 6.02 -29.62
CA PRO A 28 4.58 6.39 -28.29
C PRO A 28 4.10 5.41 -27.22
N GLU A 29 4.99 4.92 -26.35
CA GLU A 29 5.21 5.50 -25.01
C GLU A 29 3.91 5.88 -24.28
N ALA A 30 3.24 4.87 -23.72
CA ALA A 30 2.63 5.00 -22.40
C ALA A 30 3.71 4.52 -21.41
N GLY A 31 4.46 5.39 -20.73
CA GLY A 31 3.99 6.57 -20.04
C GLY A 31 3.53 6.17 -18.65
N ALA A 32 4.46 6.26 -17.70
CA ALA A 32 4.29 6.21 -16.26
C ALA A 32 3.90 4.85 -15.64
N GLN A 33 4.92 4.12 -15.18
CA GLN A 33 4.99 3.96 -13.73
C GLN A 33 6.34 4.52 -13.31
N ALA A 34 6.34 5.82 -13.00
CA ALA A 34 7.31 6.33 -12.06
C ALA A 34 7.16 5.47 -10.81
N ALA A 35 8.06 4.51 -10.62
CA ALA A 35 8.52 4.23 -9.28
C ALA A 35 9.20 5.53 -8.84
N ASP A 36 8.37 6.49 -8.43
CA ASP A 36 8.76 7.61 -7.60
C ASP A 36 9.72 7.01 -6.58
N GLY A 37 10.93 7.54 -6.53
CA GLY A 37 11.90 7.26 -5.50
C GLY A 37 11.32 7.69 -4.17
N THR A 38 10.33 6.94 -3.71
CA THR A 38 9.67 7.06 -2.42
C THR A 38 10.76 6.68 -1.46
N ALA A 39 11.53 7.69 -1.07
CA ALA A 39 12.35 7.63 0.12
C ALA A 39 11.45 7.03 1.18
N VAL A 40 11.77 5.80 1.57
CA VAL A 40 11.03 5.09 2.62
C VAL A 40 11.26 5.94 3.85
N ALA A 41 10.28 6.79 4.18
CA ALA A 41 10.38 7.66 5.33
C ALA A 41 10.59 6.76 6.54
N SER A 42 11.67 6.96 7.28
CA SER A 42 11.88 6.22 8.52
C SER A 42 11.07 6.87 9.63
N ALA A 43 10.68 6.10 10.65
CA ALA A 43 9.96 6.63 11.81
C ALA A 43 10.75 7.80 12.44
N ALA A 44 12.08 7.72 12.49
CA ALA A 44 12.95 8.75 13.02
C ALA A 44 12.84 10.12 12.30
N VAL A 45 12.61 10.13 10.98
CA VAL A 45 12.40 11.37 10.21
C VAL A 45 11.01 11.95 10.47
N LEU A 46 10.01 11.09 10.61
CA LEU A 46 8.62 11.51 10.82
C LEU A 46 8.36 11.95 12.26
N LEU A 47 9.07 11.42 13.24
CA LEU A 47 8.87 11.69 14.65
C LEU A 47 8.83 13.20 15.00
N PRO A 48 9.82 14.02 14.61
CA PRO A 48 9.76 15.46 14.86
C PRO A 48 8.65 16.18 14.08
N LEU A 49 8.23 15.66 12.93
CA LEU A 49 7.14 16.25 12.13
C LEU A 49 5.77 16.02 12.79
N TYR A 50 5.56 14.85 13.36
CA TYR A 50 4.27 14.47 13.96
C TYR A 50 4.13 14.87 15.44
N ALA A 51 5.24 15.09 16.15
CA ALA A 51 5.23 15.45 17.57
C ALA A 51 4.26 16.61 17.95
N PRO A 52 4.17 17.73 17.19
CA PRO A 52 3.24 18.81 17.51
C PRO A 52 1.76 18.39 17.46
N TYR A 53 1.41 17.40 16.63
CA TYR A 53 0.05 16.91 16.45
C TYR A 53 -0.30 15.77 17.43
N TRP A 54 0.72 15.15 18.00
CA TRP A 54 0.61 14.10 19.00
C TRP A 54 0.54 14.63 20.44
N GLY A 55 1.06 15.85 20.67
CA GLY A 55 1.19 16.44 22.01
C GLY A 55 2.61 16.39 22.59
N GLY A 56 3.61 16.04 21.77
CA GLY A 56 5.02 15.97 22.16
C GLY A 56 5.74 14.73 21.62
N LEU A 57 7.02 14.60 22.00
CA LEU A 57 7.81 13.40 21.76
C LEU A 57 7.44 12.35 22.80
N ASP A 58 6.83 11.24 22.37
CA ASP A 58 6.36 10.16 23.23
C ASP A 58 6.73 8.80 22.60
N PRO A 59 7.15 7.77 23.35
CA PRO A 59 7.49 6.47 22.78
C PRO A 59 6.32 5.78 22.05
N ALA A 60 5.06 6.08 22.42
CA ALA A 60 3.90 5.58 21.70
C ALA A 60 3.76 6.21 20.30
N LEU A 61 4.27 7.44 20.09
CA LEU A 61 4.31 8.07 18.77
C LEU A 61 5.19 7.27 17.81
N GLU A 62 6.37 6.87 18.25
CA GLU A 62 7.27 6.07 17.41
C GLU A 62 6.61 4.76 16.98
N LYS A 63 5.98 4.05 17.92
CA LYS A 63 5.24 2.83 17.64
C LYS A 63 4.09 3.07 16.66
N ALA A 64 3.32 4.14 16.84
CA ALA A 64 2.22 4.48 15.94
C ALA A 64 2.74 4.83 14.53
N LEU A 65 3.88 5.52 14.42
CA LEU A 65 4.52 5.82 13.14
C LEU A 65 4.98 4.56 12.42
N LEU A 66 5.49 3.56 13.14
CA LEU A 66 5.80 2.26 12.54
C LEU A 66 4.55 1.59 11.96
N HIS A 67 3.39 1.72 12.59
CA HIS A 67 2.12 1.25 12.02
C HIS A 67 1.72 2.08 10.79
N LEU A 68 1.83 3.40 10.86
CA LEU A 68 1.54 4.29 9.72
C LEU A 68 2.40 3.95 8.50
N LEU A 69 3.68 3.62 8.71
CA LEU A 69 4.62 3.25 7.65
C LEU A 69 4.34 1.88 7.02
N GLN A 70 3.57 1.01 7.67
CA GLN A 70 3.15 -0.27 7.07
C GLN A 70 2.19 -0.08 5.90
N GLY A 71 1.49 1.06 5.82
CA GLY A 71 0.57 1.36 4.71
C GLY A 71 -0.71 0.52 4.73
N ARG A 72 -0.92 -0.30 5.76
CA ARG A 72 -2.10 -1.15 5.90
C ARG A 72 -2.38 -1.51 7.35
N PHE A 73 -3.65 -1.77 7.63
CA PHE A 73 -4.14 -2.26 8.90
C PHE A 73 -5.28 -3.24 8.64
N GLU A 74 -5.19 -4.44 9.22
CA GLU A 74 -6.25 -5.44 9.20
C GLU A 74 -6.89 -5.49 10.58
N GLY A 75 -8.22 -5.36 10.59
CA GLY A 75 -9.01 -5.21 11.80
C GLY A 75 -10.27 -6.07 11.79
N VAL A 76 -10.84 -6.32 12.96
CA VAL A 76 -12.14 -6.99 13.09
C VAL A 76 -13.07 -6.09 13.85
N ARG A 77 -14.16 -5.67 13.19
CA ARG A 77 -15.20 -4.87 13.82
C ARG A 77 -16.28 -5.77 14.39
N ARG A 78 -16.59 -5.61 15.67
CA ARG A 78 -17.78 -6.23 16.28
C ARG A 78 -18.99 -5.34 16.01
N LEU A 79 -20.04 -5.94 15.47
CA LEU A 79 -21.33 -5.34 15.20
C LEU A 79 -22.35 -5.80 16.26
N ASP A 80 -23.38 -5.00 16.45
CA ASP A 80 -24.51 -5.38 17.29
C ASP A 80 -25.13 -6.71 16.82
N GLY A 81 -25.55 -7.52 17.78
CA GLY A 81 -26.05 -8.88 17.52
C GLY A 81 -24.96 -9.95 17.41
N GLY A 82 -23.72 -9.65 17.82
CA GLY A 82 -22.64 -10.64 17.93
C GLY A 82 -21.95 -10.99 16.62
N LEU A 83 -22.23 -10.26 15.54
CA LEU A 83 -21.55 -10.41 14.27
C LEU A 83 -20.18 -9.73 14.33
N SER A 84 -19.13 -10.39 13.88
CA SER A 84 -17.83 -9.77 13.64
C SER A 84 -17.57 -9.67 12.14
N ARG A 85 -16.98 -8.57 11.68
CA ARG A 85 -16.55 -8.41 10.29
C ARG A 85 -15.11 -8.04 10.18
N THR A 86 -14.37 -8.80 9.39
CA THR A 86 -13.00 -8.47 9.03
C THR A 86 -13.00 -7.32 8.02
N TYR A 87 -12.05 -6.40 8.17
CA TYR A 87 -11.80 -5.33 7.21
C TYR A 87 -10.31 -5.11 7.01
N LEU A 88 -9.98 -4.61 5.83
CA LEU A 88 -8.63 -4.20 5.47
C LEU A 88 -8.64 -2.73 5.09
N LEU A 89 -7.91 -1.93 5.86
CA LEU A 89 -7.63 -0.53 5.57
C LEU A 89 -6.24 -0.44 4.95
N GLN A 90 -6.12 0.18 3.78
CA GLN A 90 -4.84 0.45 3.12
C GLN A 90 -4.71 1.94 2.86
N TRP A 91 -3.49 2.46 2.83
CA TRP A 91 -3.27 3.86 2.54
C TRP A 91 -1.94 4.16 1.84
N THR A 92 -1.91 5.31 1.18
CA THR A 92 -0.72 5.83 0.48
C THR A 92 -0.57 7.33 0.73
N GLY A 93 0.67 7.82 0.71
CA GLY A 93 0.97 9.25 0.80
C GLY A 93 1.07 9.83 2.22
N ALA A 94 1.18 8.99 3.26
CA ALA A 94 1.33 9.43 4.65
C ALA A 94 2.74 9.98 4.96
N ARG A 95 3.16 11.06 4.29
CA ARG A 95 4.50 11.67 4.42
C ARG A 95 4.54 12.86 5.38
N ALA A 96 3.56 13.77 5.30
CA ALA A 96 3.45 14.89 6.23
C ALA A 96 2.17 14.81 7.08
N PRO A 97 2.17 15.33 8.33
CA PRO A 97 1.03 15.25 9.24
C PRO A 97 -0.27 15.81 8.67
N LEU A 98 -0.20 16.88 7.89
CA LEU A 98 -1.34 17.56 7.29
C LEU A 98 -1.66 17.08 5.87
N ASP A 99 -0.80 16.26 5.26
CA ASP A 99 -1.00 15.81 3.89
C ASP A 99 -2.21 14.87 3.81
N PRO A 100 -3.05 15.03 2.77
CA PRO A 100 -4.14 14.11 2.52
C PRO A 100 -3.57 12.73 2.16
N THR A 101 -3.81 11.79 3.06
CA THR A 101 -3.50 10.37 2.88
C THR A 101 -4.69 9.70 2.23
N ARG A 102 -4.49 9.08 1.06
CA ARG A 102 -5.56 8.33 0.38
C ARG A 102 -5.69 6.97 1.03
N CYS A 103 -6.89 6.65 1.46
CA CYS A 103 -7.23 5.43 2.16
C CYS A 103 -8.28 4.65 1.38
N ALA A 104 -8.11 3.33 1.36
CA ALA A 104 -9.05 2.37 0.80
C ALA A 104 -9.44 1.39 1.91
N LEU A 105 -10.74 1.29 2.22
CA LEU A 105 -11.28 0.36 3.20
C LEU A 105 -12.13 -0.69 2.49
N THR A 106 -11.74 -1.95 2.64
CA THR A 106 -12.40 -3.11 2.02
C THR A 106 -12.89 -4.09 3.08
N PHE A 107 -13.93 -4.84 2.75
CA PHE A 107 -14.44 -5.95 3.56
C PHE A 107 -14.27 -7.25 2.77
N PRO A 108 -13.31 -8.13 3.11
CA PRO A 108 -13.07 -9.37 2.37
C PRO A 108 -14.31 -10.28 2.27
N GLU A 109 -15.15 -10.27 3.31
CA GLU A 109 -16.42 -11.02 3.36
C GLU A 109 -17.52 -10.39 2.50
N ARG A 110 -17.36 -9.15 2.04
CA ARG A 110 -18.32 -8.39 1.24
C ARG A 110 -17.59 -7.51 0.20
N PRO A 111 -17.12 -8.10 -0.91
CA PRO A 111 -16.34 -7.39 -1.91
C PRO A 111 -17.08 -6.25 -2.61
N GLY A 112 -18.43 -6.21 -2.52
CA GLY A 112 -19.23 -5.09 -3.01
C GLY A 112 -19.22 -3.84 -2.12
N ILE A 113 -18.59 -3.89 -0.94
CA ILE A 113 -18.47 -2.76 -0.02
C ILE A 113 -17.01 -2.30 -0.01
N HIS A 114 -16.79 -1.12 -0.58
CA HIS A 114 -15.51 -0.45 -0.64
C HIS A 114 -15.69 1.05 -0.33
N TYR A 115 -14.77 1.62 0.44
CA TYR A 115 -14.74 3.06 0.71
C TYR A 115 -13.38 3.63 0.34
N ASP A 116 -13.38 4.60 -0.55
CA ASP A 116 -12.23 5.43 -0.90
C ASP A 116 -12.39 6.81 -0.25
N PHE A 117 -11.40 7.23 0.55
CA PHE A 117 -11.45 8.53 1.21
C PHE A 117 -10.05 9.11 1.43
N ALA A 118 -9.99 10.41 1.71
CA ALA A 118 -8.74 11.09 2.06
C ALA A 118 -8.85 11.72 3.45
N VAL A 119 -7.83 11.50 4.28
CA VAL A 119 -7.72 12.10 5.63
C VAL A 119 -6.32 12.63 5.88
N PRO A 120 -6.15 13.69 6.69
CA PRO A 120 -4.83 14.11 7.13
C PRO A 120 -4.09 12.97 7.84
N ALA A 121 -2.80 12.79 7.53
CA ALA A 121 -2.02 11.66 8.05
C ALA A 121 -1.96 11.60 9.58
N HIS A 122 -1.92 12.75 10.27
CA HIS A 122 -1.94 12.79 11.73
C HIS A 122 -3.26 12.26 12.31
N ARG A 123 -4.39 12.44 11.62
CA ARG A 123 -5.68 11.92 12.06
C ARG A 123 -5.73 10.41 11.92
N LEU A 124 -5.25 9.88 10.78
CA LEU A 124 -5.08 8.44 10.57
C LEU A 124 -4.17 7.83 11.64
N LEU A 125 -3.03 8.46 11.92
CA LEU A 125 -2.10 8.03 12.95
C LEU A 125 -2.79 7.93 14.32
N ARG A 126 -3.63 8.89 14.70
CA ARG A 126 -4.37 8.85 15.97
C ARG A 126 -5.38 7.70 16.02
N TRP A 127 -6.06 7.40 14.92
CA TRP A 127 -6.96 6.24 14.87
C TRP A 127 -6.20 4.93 15.02
N LEU A 128 -5.10 4.75 14.28
CA LEU A 128 -4.23 3.58 14.39
C LEU A 128 -3.61 3.43 15.78
N ALA A 129 -3.25 4.53 16.44
CA ALA A 129 -2.76 4.50 17.80
C ALA A 129 -3.82 4.07 18.83
N SER A 130 -5.07 4.44 18.57
CA SER A 130 -6.20 4.12 19.45
C SER A 130 -6.68 2.68 19.28
N THR A 131 -6.15 1.92 18.31
CA THR A 131 -6.42 0.49 18.19
C THR A 131 -5.68 -0.24 19.32
N GLN A 132 -6.30 -0.38 20.49
CA GLN A 132 -5.60 -0.83 21.70
C GLN A 132 -5.92 -2.29 22.08
N ALA A 133 -4.86 -3.12 22.01
CA ALA A 133 -4.43 -4.09 23.02
C ALA A 133 -5.36 -5.26 23.44
N GLY A 134 -5.75 -6.10 22.48
CA GLY A 134 -6.19 -7.48 22.76
C GLY A 134 -5.49 -8.43 21.79
N GLU A 135 -5.05 -9.60 22.25
CA GLU A 135 -4.50 -10.64 21.38
C GLU A 135 -5.52 -10.99 20.28
N GLY A 136 -5.18 -10.67 19.02
CA GLY A 136 -6.06 -10.85 17.87
C GLY A 136 -6.65 -9.54 17.36
N THR A 137 -6.29 -9.22 16.10
CA THR A 137 -6.93 -8.27 15.18
C THR A 137 -7.74 -7.15 15.83
N GLY A 138 -7.08 -6.02 16.14
CA GLY A 138 -7.71 -4.87 16.81
C GLY A 138 -8.78 -4.17 15.98
N ASP A 139 -9.62 -3.35 16.61
CA ASP A 139 -10.64 -2.54 15.92
C ASP A 139 -10.25 -1.07 15.89
N LEU A 140 -10.67 -0.37 14.83
CA LEU A 140 -10.63 1.07 14.67
C LEU A 140 -11.64 1.70 15.63
N PRO A 141 -11.33 2.87 16.21
CA PRO A 141 -12.19 3.50 17.19
C PRO A 141 -13.53 3.91 16.58
N ASP A 142 -14.58 3.99 17.40
CA ASP A 142 -15.90 4.43 16.95
C ASP A 142 -15.90 5.82 16.29
N ASP A 143 -14.98 6.71 16.68
CA ASP A 143 -14.79 8.01 16.02
C ASP A 143 -14.48 7.87 14.52
N PHE A 144 -13.61 6.92 14.14
CA PHE A 144 -13.31 6.63 12.74
C PHE A 144 -14.58 6.21 12.00
N TRP A 145 -15.34 5.30 12.60
CA TRP A 145 -16.53 4.73 11.99
C TRP A 145 -17.68 5.72 11.86
N HIS A 146 -17.91 6.53 12.89
CA HIS A 146 -18.87 7.63 12.83
C HIS A 146 -18.45 8.64 11.77
N TRP A 147 -17.17 9.02 11.71
CA TRP A 147 -16.67 9.90 10.67
C TRP A 147 -16.84 9.31 9.26
N LEU A 148 -16.58 8.01 9.07
CA LEU A 148 -16.74 7.34 7.78
C LEU A 148 -18.21 7.29 7.33
N ILE A 149 -19.14 7.02 8.25
CA ILE A 149 -20.56 6.89 7.91
C ILE A 149 -21.20 8.27 7.69
N LEU A 150 -20.79 9.28 8.47
CA LEU A 150 -21.41 10.60 8.48
C LEU A 150 -20.71 11.61 7.56
N GLY A 151 -19.44 11.38 7.22
CA GLY A 151 -18.56 12.36 6.59
C GLY A 151 -18.16 12.04 5.14
N GLN A 152 -18.67 10.97 4.55
CA GLN A 152 -18.54 10.74 3.11
C GLN A 152 -19.67 11.50 2.41
N GLU A 153 -19.47 12.79 2.14
CA GLU A 153 -20.16 13.39 1.01
C GLU A 153 -19.66 12.62 -0.21
N THR A 154 -20.46 11.66 -0.67
CA THR A 154 -20.24 10.91 -1.90
C THR A 154 -19.92 11.94 -2.98
N SER A 155 -18.66 12.04 -3.39
CA SER A 155 -18.32 12.74 -4.63
C SER A 155 -19.05 11.97 -5.72
N SER A 156 -20.20 12.52 -6.14
CA SER A 156 -20.93 12.08 -7.32
C SER A 156 -20.11 12.35 -8.57
#